data_AF-A0A8J4WGV5-F1
#
_entry.id   AF-A0A8J4WGV5-F1
#
_cell.length_a   1.000
_cell.length_b   1.000
_cell.length_c   1.000
_cell.angle_alpha   90.00
_cell.angle_beta   90.00
_cell.angle_gamma   90.00
#
_symmetry.space_group_name_H-M   'P 1'
#
loop_
_entity.id
_entity.type
_entity.pdbx_description
1 polymer ?
#
loop_
_entity_poly.entity_id
_entity_poly.type
_entity_poly.pdbx_seq_one_letter_code
_entity_poly.pdbx_strand_id
1 'polypeptide(L)'
;MLLTILEKLQAISQLTQPLTDNTIKDSAADSILDCLQQLRWIKNIQLHHNLLGISSAEGIRRLLAMVTSLKILNCSWNQFRADAVASLVSGMKDNYGLEELSLAWNGLADLGALAIGNALKCMSQLRLLNLEANRIGTLGLVGLFVGLAEGGTLVELYLGHNPIPEQAAVIAVEALAYGMSHTALMVLDITTIKFNQTMDVALKEIRKRRPKFKFVYGYPDKYRWQGFPEVSETTI
;
A
#
# COMPACT_ATOMS: atom_id res chain seq x y z
N MET A 1 -6.88 -33.87 -10.17
CA MET A 1 -6.10 -32.63 -10.34
C MET A 1 -6.44 -31.61 -9.26
N LEU A 2 -7.72 -31.21 -9.08
CA LEU A 2 -8.15 -30.32 -7.97
C LEU A 2 -7.92 -30.93 -6.57
N LEU A 3 -8.20 -32.23 -6.39
CA LEU A 3 -7.89 -32.95 -5.15
C LEU A 3 -6.39 -32.95 -4.83
N THR A 4 -5.54 -33.05 -5.84
CA THR A 4 -4.07 -33.03 -5.70
C THR A 4 -3.53 -31.64 -5.34
N ILE A 5 -4.27 -30.58 -5.72
CA ILE A 5 -4.00 -29.19 -5.31
C ILE A 5 -4.51 -28.95 -3.89
N LEU A 6 -5.67 -29.50 -3.52
CA LEU A 6 -6.24 -29.42 -2.16
C LEU A 6 -5.46 -30.23 -1.12
N GLU A 7 -4.97 -31.42 -1.47
CA GLU A 7 -4.06 -32.22 -0.63
C GLU A 7 -2.69 -31.55 -0.51
N LYS A 8 -2.21 -30.92 -1.60
CA LYS A 8 -1.03 -30.07 -1.53
C LYS A 8 -1.26 -28.84 -0.67
N LEU A 9 -2.45 -28.20 -0.70
CA LEU A 9 -2.92 -27.06 0.13
C LEU A 9 -3.13 -27.43 1.61
N GLN A 10 -3.58 -28.65 1.93
CA GLN A 10 -3.69 -29.17 3.30
C GLN A 10 -2.33 -29.54 3.91
N ALA A 11 -1.33 -29.89 3.10
CA ALA A 11 0.06 -29.97 3.54
C ALA A 11 0.67 -28.57 3.82
N ILE A 12 -0.04 -27.48 3.47
CA ILE A 12 0.42 -26.10 3.59
C ILE A 12 -0.01 -25.47 4.92
N SER A 13 0.54 -26.02 6.00
CA SER A 13 0.94 -25.19 7.15
C SER A 13 2.09 -24.22 6.79
N GLN A 14 2.53 -24.21 5.52
CA GLN A 14 3.63 -23.44 4.91
C GLN A 14 3.16 -22.29 3.97
N LEU A 15 1.91 -21.80 4.09
CA LEU A 15 1.29 -20.82 3.14
C LEU A 15 1.86 -19.41 3.36
N THR A 16 2.89 -19.32 4.20
CA THR A 16 3.80 -18.21 4.43
C THR A 16 4.87 -18.08 3.35
N GLN A 17 5.04 -19.05 2.44
CA GLN A 17 5.94 -18.86 1.30
C GLN A 17 5.31 -17.95 0.25
N PRO A 18 5.99 -16.88 -0.20
CA PRO A 18 5.47 -15.99 -1.22
C PRO A 18 5.07 -16.73 -2.50
N LEU A 19 3.89 -16.43 -3.07
CA LEU A 19 3.53 -16.84 -4.44
C LEU A 19 4.29 -15.94 -5.42
N THR A 20 5.61 -15.93 -5.33
CA THR A 20 6.51 -15.12 -6.13
C THR A 20 7.05 -15.98 -7.26
N ASP A 21 6.60 -15.70 -8.47
CA ASP A 21 7.21 -16.22 -9.69
C ASP A 21 6.93 -15.20 -10.80
N ASN A 22 7.96 -14.68 -11.48
CA ASN A 22 7.80 -13.64 -12.50
C ASN A 22 6.95 -14.07 -13.73
N THR A 23 6.27 -15.21 -13.65
CA THR A 23 5.45 -15.81 -14.70
C THR A 23 3.96 -15.91 -14.38
N ILE A 24 3.47 -15.70 -13.13
CA ILE A 24 2.02 -15.75 -12.89
C ILE A 24 1.36 -14.54 -13.56
N LYS A 25 0.58 -14.81 -14.60
CA LYS A 25 -0.23 -13.83 -15.33
C LYS A 25 -1.70 -13.96 -14.91
N ASP A 26 -2.50 -12.98 -15.30
CA ASP A 26 -3.96 -12.95 -15.10
C ASP A 26 -4.65 -14.31 -15.37
N SER A 27 -4.32 -14.97 -16.49
CA SER A 27 -4.94 -16.25 -16.87
C SER A 27 -4.70 -17.40 -15.89
N ALA A 28 -3.60 -17.36 -15.12
CA ALA A 28 -3.27 -18.37 -14.11
C ALA A 28 -3.72 -17.95 -12.71
N ALA A 29 -3.83 -16.64 -12.47
CA ALA A 29 -4.15 -16.07 -11.16
C ALA A 29 -5.61 -16.34 -10.74
N ASP A 30 -6.56 -16.38 -11.68
CA ASP A 30 -7.98 -16.56 -11.38
C ASP A 30 -8.25 -17.83 -10.57
N SER A 31 -7.72 -18.99 -11.01
CA SER A 31 -7.90 -20.26 -10.28
C SER A 31 -7.26 -20.25 -8.89
N ILE A 32 -6.14 -19.52 -8.73
CA ILE A 32 -5.47 -19.36 -7.44
C ILE A 32 -6.33 -18.50 -6.51
N LEU A 33 -6.81 -17.35 -6.99
CA LEU A 33 -7.64 -16.43 -6.23
C LEU A 33 -8.98 -17.08 -5.82
N ASP A 34 -9.58 -17.87 -6.71
CA ASP A 34 -10.80 -18.64 -6.39
C ASP A 34 -10.55 -19.73 -5.33
N CYS A 35 -9.37 -20.36 -5.33
CA CYS A 35 -8.99 -21.29 -4.25
C CYS A 35 -8.78 -20.54 -2.93
N LEU A 36 -8.07 -19.40 -2.95
CA LEU A 36 -7.80 -18.59 -1.76
C LEU A 36 -9.09 -18.04 -1.13
N GLN A 37 -10.11 -17.74 -1.92
CA GLN A 37 -11.45 -17.35 -1.44
C GLN A 37 -12.13 -18.40 -0.55
N GLN A 38 -11.79 -19.68 -0.73
CA GLN A 38 -12.32 -20.76 0.11
C GLN A 38 -11.60 -20.85 1.47
N LEU A 39 -10.40 -20.28 1.58
CA LEU A 39 -9.59 -20.31 2.79
C LEU A 39 -9.96 -19.16 3.73
N ARG A 40 -11.12 -19.26 4.40
CA ARG A 40 -11.63 -18.22 5.32
C ARG A 40 -10.77 -17.94 6.55
N TRP A 41 -9.69 -18.68 6.74
CA TRP A 41 -8.74 -18.50 7.85
C TRP A 41 -7.44 -17.81 7.43
N ILE A 42 -7.22 -17.58 6.13
CA ILE A 42 -5.96 -17.00 5.64
C ILE A 42 -5.79 -15.55 6.12
N LYS A 43 -4.63 -15.26 6.70
CA LYS A 43 -4.30 -13.93 7.24
C LYS A 43 -3.29 -13.16 6.40
N ASN A 44 -2.50 -13.85 5.59
CA ASN A 44 -1.41 -13.24 4.84
C ASN A 44 -1.38 -13.84 3.43
N ILE A 45 -1.41 -12.97 2.42
CA ILE A 45 -1.28 -13.33 1.02
C ILE A 45 -0.13 -12.52 0.41
N GLN A 46 0.78 -13.24 -0.23
CA GLN A 46 1.98 -12.71 -0.88
C GLN A 46 1.91 -13.00 -2.37
N LEU A 47 1.60 -11.99 -3.18
CA LEU A 47 1.45 -12.05 -4.65
C LEU A 47 2.48 -11.18 -5.37
N HIS A 48 3.57 -10.83 -4.71
CA HIS A 48 4.57 -9.92 -5.28
C HIS A 48 5.44 -10.59 -6.35
N HIS A 49 6.07 -9.79 -7.23
CA HIS A 49 6.91 -10.27 -8.33
C HIS A 49 6.19 -11.22 -9.29
N ASN A 50 5.05 -10.78 -9.82
CA ASN A 50 4.27 -11.51 -10.82
C ASN A 50 3.91 -10.57 -11.98
N LEU A 51 3.03 -11.03 -12.87
CA LEU A 51 2.52 -10.28 -14.02
C LEU A 51 1.00 -10.07 -13.90
N LEU A 52 0.53 -9.77 -12.69
CA LEU A 52 -0.89 -9.57 -12.37
C LEU A 52 -1.34 -8.18 -12.84
N GLY A 53 -2.47 -8.13 -13.54
CA GLY A 53 -3.08 -6.93 -14.09
C GLY A 53 -4.54 -6.80 -13.66
N ILE A 54 -5.38 -6.34 -14.60
CA ILE A 54 -6.76 -5.97 -14.31
C ILE A 54 -7.67 -7.16 -13.98
N SER A 55 -7.47 -8.31 -14.63
CA SER A 55 -8.29 -9.49 -14.32
C SER A 55 -7.96 -10.03 -12.93
N SER A 56 -6.67 -10.07 -12.56
CA SER A 56 -6.26 -10.44 -11.21
C SER A 56 -6.78 -9.47 -10.15
N ALA A 57 -6.81 -8.15 -10.43
CA ALA A 57 -7.40 -7.19 -9.50
C ALA A 57 -8.87 -7.45 -9.24
N GLU A 58 -9.63 -7.86 -10.25
CA GLU A 58 -11.04 -8.22 -10.11
C GLU A 58 -11.20 -9.52 -9.28
N GLY A 59 -10.30 -10.49 -9.43
CA GLY A 59 -10.23 -11.66 -8.55
C GLY A 59 -9.86 -11.31 -7.10
N ILE A 60 -8.92 -10.38 -6.90
CA ILE A 60 -8.53 -9.87 -5.58
C ILE A 60 -9.68 -9.07 -4.95
N ARG A 61 -10.41 -8.27 -5.73
CA ARG A 61 -11.59 -7.54 -5.27
C ARG A 61 -12.63 -8.51 -4.69
N ARG A 62 -12.94 -9.60 -5.41
CA ARG A 62 -13.82 -10.67 -4.92
C ARG A 62 -13.26 -11.35 -3.67
N LEU A 63 -11.95 -11.60 -3.63
CA LEU A 63 -11.26 -12.17 -2.48
C LEU A 63 -11.41 -11.29 -1.24
N LEU A 64 -11.18 -9.98 -1.37
CA LEU A 64 -11.30 -9.02 -0.26
C LEU A 64 -12.73 -8.92 0.27
N ALA A 65 -13.74 -8.98 -0.60
CA ALA A 65 -15.14 -8.97 -0.18
C ALA A 65 -15.55 -10.24 0.62
N MET A 66 -14.87 -11.36 0.39
CA MET A 66 -15.22 -12.67 0.98
C MET A 66 -14.34 -13.03 2.18
N VAL A 67 -13.06 -12.67 2.15
CA VAL A 67 -12.04 -13.13 3.11
C VAL A 67 -11.73 -12.00 4.08
N THR A 68 -12.60 -11.82 5.07
CA THR A 68 -12.45 -10.79 6.12
C THR A 68 -11.41 -11.13 7.19
N SER A 69 -10.84 -12.34 7.16
CA SER A 69 -9.72 -12.74 8.02
C SER A 69 -8.35 -12.28 7.50
N LEU A 70 -8.27 -11.86 6.22
CA LEU A 70 -7.03 -11.40 5.61
C LEU A 70 -6.56 -10.12 6.30
N LYS A 71 -5.31 -10.12 6.77
CA LYS A 71 -4.65 -8.99 7.44
C LYS A 71 -3.61 -8.32 6.55
N ILE A 72 -2.87 -9.11 5.77
CA ILE A 72 -1.74 -8.62 4.98
C ILE A 72 -1.91 -9.07 3.52
N LEU A 73 -1.84 -8.12 2.60
CA LEU A 73 -1.83 -8.37 1.17
C LEU A 73 -0.65 -7.64 0.51
N ASN A 74 0.30 -8.41 -0.02
CA ASN A 74 1.40 -7.85 -0.80
C ASN A 74 1.21 -8.14 -2.29
N CYS A 75 0.98 -7.07 -3.04
CA CYS A 75 0.76 -7.05 -4.48
C CYS A 75 1.88 -6.30 -5.22
N SER A 76 3.02 -6.08 -4.57
CA SER A 76 4.12 -5.31 -5.16
C SER A 76 4.74 -5.97 -6.39
N TRP A 77 5.40 -5.20 -7.26
CA TRP A 77 6.04 -5.72 -8.48
C TRP A 77 5.06 -6.50 -9.38
N ASN A 78 3.99 -5.83 -9.80
CA ASN A 78 2.96 -6.34 -10.70
C ASN A 78 2.60 -5.27 -11.75
N GLN A 79 1.50 -5.46 -12.48
CA GLN A 79 1.04 -4.59 -13.55
C GLN A 79 -0.37 -4.02 -13.29
N PHE A 80 -0.72 -3.77 -12.03
CA PHE A 80 -2.07 -3.28 -11.70
C PHE A 80 -2.39 -1.95 -12.41
N ARG A 81 -1.45 -0.98 -12.48
CA ARG A 81 -1.72 0.34 -13.08
C ARG A 81 -2.98 0.99 -12.47
N ALA A 82 -3.49 2.07 -13.08
CA ALA A 82 -4.61 2.83 -12.52
C ALA A 82 -5.93 2.03 -12.46
N ASP A 83 -6.36 1.44 -13.58
CA ASP A 83 -7.69 0.81 -13.69
C ASP A 83 -7.82 -0.43 -12.81
N ALA A 84 -6.77 -1.26 -12.72
CA ALA A 84 -6.82 -2.44 -11.87
C ALA A 84 -6.83 -2.04 -10.38
N VAL A 85 -6.08 -1.01 -9.98
CA VAL A 85 -6.13 -0.53 -8.59
C VAL A 85 -7.50 0.03 -8.25
N ALA A 86 -8.15 0.77 -9.16
CA ALA A 86 -9.51 1.24 -8.95
C ALA A 86 -10.49 0.06 -8.71
N SER A 87 -10.36 -1.02 -9.49
CA SER A 87 -11.12 -2.25 -9.25
C SER A 87 -10.80 -2.89 -7.89
N LEU A 88 -9.52 -3.09 -7.59
CA LEU A 88 -9.06 -3.70 -6.34
C LEU A 88 -9.59 -2.96 -5.11
N VAL A 89 -9.41 -1.63 -5.05
CA VAL A 89 -9.79 -0.84 -3.87
C VAL A 89 -11.31 -0.72 -3.70
N SER A 90 -12.09 -0.93 -4.75
CA SER A 90 -13.56 -0.96 -4.64
C SER A 90 -14.07 -2.13 -3.80
N GLY A 91 -13.29 -3.20 -3.65
CA GLY A 91 -13.59 -4.33 -2.77
C GLY A 91 -13.30 -4.06 -1.28
N MET A 92 -12.55 -3.00 -0.97
CA MET A 92 -12.20 -2.66 0.42
C MET A 92 -13.39 -2.17 1.23
N LYS A 93 -14.43 -1.64 0.59
CA LYS A 93 -15.65 -1.18 1.28
C LYS A 93 -16.33 -2.30 2.08
N ASP A 94 -16.16 -3.55 1.65
CA ASP A 94 -16.75 -4.73 2.25
C ASP A 94 -15.73 -5.51 3.10
N ASN A 95 -14.47 -5.07 3.13
CA ASN A 95 -13.39 -5.70 3.88
C ASN A 95 -13.11 -4.96 5.19
N TYR A 96 -13.35 -5.64 6.30
CA TYR A 96 -13.11 -5.14 7.66
C TYR A 96 -11.93 -5.85 8.32
N GLY A 97 -11.04 -6.45 7.51
CA GLY A 97 -9.96 -7.30 7.97
C GLY A 97 -8.58 -6.74 7.71
N LEU A 98 -8.39 -6.20 6.50
CA LEU A 98 -7.08 -5.89 5.95
C LEU A 98 -6.44 -4.71 6.68
N GLU A 99 -5.26 -4.97 7.23
CA GLU A 99 -4.46 -4.02 8.00
C GLU A 99 -3.29 -3.48 7.18
N GLU A 100 -2.75 -4.28 6.25
CA GLU A 100 -1.56 -3.94 5.49
C GLU A 100 -1.73 -4.25 4.00
N LEU A 101 -1.51 -3.23 3.16
CA LEU A 101 -1.54 -3.35 1.70
C LEU A 101 -0.25 -2.79 1.09
N SER A 102 0.43 -3.62 0.30
CA SER A 102 1.52 -3.17 -0.56
C SER A 102 1.13 -3.22 -2.03
N LEU A 103 1.14 -2.06 -2.69
CA LEU A 103 0.99 -1.90 -4.14
C LEU A 103 2.26 -1.28 -4.75
N ALA A 104 3.40 -1.37 -4.08
CA ALA A 104 4.65 -0.82 -4.57
C ALA A 104 5.02 -1.38 -5.96
N TRP A 105 5.72 -0.61 -6.79
CA TRP A 105 6.22 -1.07 -8.09
C TRP A 105 5.12 -1.60 -9.05
N ASN A 106 4.00 -0.89 -9.16
CA ASN A 106 2.86 -1.23 -10.02
C ASN A 106 2.52 -0.19 -11.10
N GLY A 107 3.20 0.96 -11.08
CA GLY A 107 2.99 2.02 -12.08
C GLY A 107 1.59 2.61 -12.07
N LEU A 108 1.06 2.88 -10.87
CA LEU A 108 -0.30 3.41 -10.67
C LEU A 108 -0.53 4.78 -11.33
N ALA A 109 0.53 5.58 -11.40
CA ALA A 109 0.47 7.00 -11.75
C ALA A 109 -0.51 7.79 -10.85
N ASP A 110 -0.77 9.04 -11.20
CA ASP A 110 -1.67 9.91 -10.42
C ASP A 110 -3.10 9.38 -10.35
N LEU A 111 -3.61 8.76 -11.42
CA LEU A 111 -4.97 8.23 -11.46
C LEU A 111 -5.19 7.08 -10.48
N GLY A 112 -4.24 6.15 -10.36
CA GLY A 112 -4.34 5.09 -9.37
C GLY A 112 -4.23 5.61 -7.94
N ALA A 113 -3.37 6.59 -7.68
CA ALA A 113 -3.26 7.24 -6.37
C ALA A 113 -4.54 8.01 -5.98
N LEU A 114 -5.20 8.68 -6.95
CA LEU A 114 -6.50 9.31 -6.76
C LEU A 114 -7.59 8.27 -6.42
N ALA A 115 -7.61 7.14 -7.12
CA ALA A 115 -8.55 6.06 -6.83
C ALA A 115 -8.37 5.51 -5.39
N ILE A 116 -7.12 5.34 -4.96
CA ILE A 116 -6.79 4.97 -3.59
C ILE A 116 -7.27 6.05 -2.61
N GLY A 117 -6.93 7.31 -2.85
CA GLY A 117 -7.33 8.44 -2.00
C GLY A 117 -8.83 8.49 -1.75
N ASN A 118 -9.63 8.35 -2.82
CA ASN A 118 -11.10 8.31 -2.73
C ASN A 118 -11.64 7.10 -1.93
N ALA A 119 -10.88 6.01 -1.89
CA ALA A 119 -11.27 4.78 -1.21
C ALA A 119 -10.76 4.69 0.24
N LEU A 120 -9.81 5.54 0.66
CA LEU A 120 -9.21 5.49 2.01
C LEU A 120 -10.25 5.51 3.14
N LYS A 121 -11.30 6.31 3.01
CA LYS A 121 -12.40 6.39 3.98
C LYS A 121 -13.14 5.06 4.20
N CYS A 122 -13.12 4.19 3.19
CA CYS A 122 -13.76 2.88 3.24
C CYS A 122 -12.81 1.78 3.77
N MET A 123 -11.49 2.05 3.84
CA MET A 123 -10.47 1.12 4.30
C MET A 123 -10.37 1.12 5.83
N SER A 124 -11.45 0.71 6.49
CA SER A 124 -11.68 0.95 7.93
C SER A 124 -10.66 0.32 8.88
N GLN A 125 -9.91 -0.72 8.47
CA GLN A 125 -8.87 -1.35 9.29
C GLN A 125 -7.45 -1.14 8.76
N LEU A 126 -7.30 -0.47 7.61
CA LEU A 126 -5.99 -0.37 6.98
C LEU A 126 -5.08 0.55 7.79
N ARG A 127 -4.00 0.00 8.32
CA ARG A 127 -3.00 0.70 9.12
C ARG A 127 -1.75 1.04 8.33
N LEU A 128 -1.43 0.25 7.30
CA LEU A 128 -0.25 0.46 6.48
C LEU A 128 -0.58 0.38 5.00
N LEU A 129 -0.14 1.39 4.26
CA LEU A 129 -0.23 1.44 2.81
C LEU A 129 1.14 1.75 2.19
N ASN A 130 1.65 0.81 1.38
CA ASN A 130 2.88 1.00 0.63
C ASN A 130 2.60 1.26 -0.86
N LEU A 131 2.94 2.46 -1.33
CA LEU A 131 2.81 2.93 -2.71
C LEU A 131 4.16 3.33 -3.33
N GLU A 132 5.26 2.80 -2.83
CA GLU A 132 6.59 3.08 -3.36
C GLU A 132 6.69 2.80 -4.87
N ALA A 133 7.46 3.61 -5.60
CA ALA A 133 7.81 3.37 -7.01
C ALA A 133 6.61 3.19 -7.95
N ASN A 134 5.61 4.06 -7.84
CA ASN A 134 4.36 4.00 -8.61
C ASN A 134 4.15 5.12 -9.61
N ARG A 135 5.18 5.95 -9.85
CA ARG A 135 5.10 7.11 -10.75
C ARG A 135 4.04 8.15 -10.31
N ILE A 136 3.85 8.27 -9.00
CA ILE A 136 2.94 9.26 -8.38
C ILE A 136 3.61 10.64 -8.40
N GLY A 137 2.90 11.64 -8.93
CA GLY A 137 3.30 13.04 -8.95
C GLY A 137 2.40 13.88 -8.03
N THR A 138 2.27 15.17 -8.37
CA THR A 138 1.50 16.13 -7.57
C THR A 138 0.02 15.75 -7.44
N LEU A 139 -0.64 15.38 -8.54
CA LEU A 139 -2.08 15.13 -8.52
C LEU A 139 -2.44 13.90 -7.68
N GLY A 140 -1.64 12.83 -7.79
CA GLY A 140 -1.81 11.64 -7.00
C GLY A 140 -1.55 11.89 -5.51
N LEU A 141 -0.50 12.67 -5.18
CA LEU A 141 -0.22 13.06 -3.79
C LEU A 141 -1.40 13.84 -3.19
N VAL A 142 -1.92 14.84 -3.92
CA VAL A 142 -3.08 15.62 -3.47
C VAL A 142 -4.29 14.70 -3.24
N GLY A 143 -4.56 13.77 -4.16
CA GLY A 143 -5.64 12.79 -4.02
C GLY A 143 -5.54 11.96 -2.74
N LEU A 144 -4.35 11.45 -2.45
CA LEU A 144 -4.09 10.71 -1.21
C LEU A 144 -4.32 11.55 0.04
N PHE A 145 -3.86 12.81 0.03
CA PHE A 145 -3.98 13.70 1.19
C PHE A 145 -5.40 14.21 1.42
N VAL A 146 -6.18 14.41 0.36
CA VAL A 146 -7.62 14.67 0.46
C VAL A 146 -8.32 13.48 1.14
N GLY A 147 -8.01 12.26 0.70
CA GLY A 147 -8.56 11.05 1.32
C GLY A 147 -8.16 10.90 2.79
N LEU A 148 -6.88 11.12 3.10
CA LEU A 148 -6.38 11.13 4.49
C LEU A 148 -7.07 12.18 5.36
N ALA A 149 -7.39 13.35 4.81
CA ALA A 149 -8.04 14.43 5.55
C ALA A 149 -9.49 14.08 5.96
N GLU A 150 -10.13 13.10 5.33
CA GLU A 150 -11.41 12.56 5.80
C GLU A 150 -11.26 11.71 7.09
N GLY A 151 -10.02 11.39 7.49
CA GLY A 151 -9.69 10.58 8.65
C GLY A 151 -9.44 9.12 8.28
N GLY A 152 -9.74 8.21 9.21
CA GLY A 152 -9.54 6.77 9.03
C GLY A 152 -8.44 6.20 9.92
N THR A 153 -8.02 4.96 9.63
CA THR A 153 -7.14 4.17 10.47
C THR A 153 -5.71 4.05 9.94
N LEU A 154 -5.41 4.68 8.80
CA LEU A 154 -4.09 4.62 8.18
C LEU A 154 -3.04 5.31 9.06
N VAL A 155 -2.07 4.52 9.52
CA VAL A 155 -0.98 4.94 10.41
C VAL A 155 0.30 5.19 9.62
N GLU A 156 0.55 4.40 8.58
CA GLU A 156 1.80 4.45 7.82
C GLU A 156 1.53 4.53 6.33
N LEU A 157 2.11 5.55 5.68
CA LEU A 157 2.02 5.75 4.24
C LEU A 157 3.43 5.81 3.64
N TYR A 158 3.73 4.86 2.77
CA TYR A 158 5.02 4.80 2.08
C TYR A 158 4.91 5.33 0.64
N LEU A 159 5.64 6.41 0.32
CA LEU A 159 5.62 7.08 -0.99
C LEU A 159 7.00 7.23 -1.63
N GLY A 160 8.04 6.59 -1.08
CA GLY A 160 9.38 6.59 -1.67
C GLY A 160 9.41 6.22 -3.16
N HIS A 161 10.47 6.63 -3.84
CA HIS A 161 10.70 6.34 -5.26
C HIS A 161 9.58 6.79 -6.22
N ASN A 162 8.75 7.74 -5.80
CA ASN A 162 7.81 8.43 -6.66
C ASN A 162 8.37 9.80 -7.11
N PRO A 163 8.10 10.23 -8.35
CA PRO A 163 8.53 11.54 -8.88
C PRO A 163 7.67 12.69 -8.32
N ILE A 164 7.51 12.74 -7.00
CA ILE A 164 6.77 13.78 -6.30
C ILE A 164 7.60 15.07 -6.34
N PRO A 165 7.08 16.17 -6.89
CA PRO A 165 7.77 17.46 -6.85
C PRO A 165 7.93 17.94 -5.41
N GLU A 166 9.08 18.55 -5.13
CA GLU A 166 9.44 19.04 -3.80
C GLU A 166 8.38 19.98 -3.21
N GLN A 167 7.85 20.91 -4.01
CA GLN A 167 6.80 21.83 -3.55
C GLN A 167 5.54 21.09 -3.11
N ALA A 168 5.15 20.03 -3.81
CA ALA A 168 3.99 19.22 -3.46
C ALA A 168 4.23 18.47 -2.14
N ALA A 169 5.45 17.97 -1.93
CA ALA A 169 5.85 17.33 -0.69
C ALA A 169 5.82 18.28 0.51
N VAL A 170 6.34 19.50 0.35
CA VAL A 170 6.30 20.55 1.39
C VAL A 170 4.85 20.83 1.80
N ILE A 171 3.95 21.03 0.83
CA ILE A 171 2.54 21.29 1.09
C ILE A 171 1.89 20.12 1.86
N ALA A 172 2.23 18.88 1.49
CA ALA A 172 1.76 17.69 2.20
C ALA A 172 2.24 17.66 3.67
N VAL A 173 3.51 17.98 3.93
CA VAL A 173 4.06 18.05 5.30
C VAL A 173 3.39 19.18 6.10
N GLU A 174 3.19 20.35 5.50
CA GLU A 174 2.49 21.47 6.14
C GLU A 174 1.04 21.12 6.46
N ALA A 175 0.32 20.45 5.55
CA ALA A 175 -1.04 19.97 5.81
C ALA A 175 -1.09 19.05 7.04
N LEU A 176 -0.11 18.16 7.19
CA LEU A 176 0.03 17.30 8.36
C LEU A 176 0.32 18.06 9.65
N ALA A 177 1.07 19.16 9.57
CA ALA A 177 1.40 20.00 10.71
C ALA A 177 0.19 20.80 11.21
N TYR A 178 -0.60 21.39 10.30
CA TYR A 178 -1.60 22.40 10.67
C TYR A 178 -3.05 21.93 10.58
N GLY A 179 -3.39 21.03 9.65
CA GLY A 179 -4.78 20.74 9.28
C GLY A 179 -5.23 19.28 9.43
N MET A 180 -4.32 18.36 9.78
CA MET A 180 -4.59 16.92 9.77
C MET A 180 -4.21 16.23 11.08
N SER A 181 -4.34 16.93 12.22
CA SER A 181 -4.06 16.36 13.56
C SER A 181 -5.06 15.28 13.99
N HIS A 182 -6.24 15.23 13.36
CA HIS A 182 -7.26 14.19 13.57
C HIS A 182 -6.96 12.89 12.84
N THR A 183 -6.00 12.88 11.91
CA THR A 183 -5.63 11.68 11.16
C THR A 183 -4.83 10.71 12.02
N ALA A 184 -5.01 9.40 11.80
CA ALA A 184 -4.21 8.37 12.47
C ALA A 184 -2.77 8.28 11.94
N LEU A 185 -2.42 9.02 10.87
CA LEU A 185 -1.14 8.92 10.19
C LEU A 185 0.00 9.34 11.13
N MET A 186 0.97 8.47 11.34
CA MET A 186 2.13 8.68 12.19
C MET A 186 3.45 8.51 11.44
N VAL A 187 3.45 7.84 10.30
CA VAL A 187 4.65 7.61 9.49
C VAL A 187 4.40 8.02 8.05
N LEU A 188 5.26 8.88 7.51
CA LEU A 188 5.28 9.24 6.10
C LEU A 188 6.67 9.02 5.51
N ASP A 189 6.75 8.19 4.48
CA ASP A 189 7.99 8.01 3.71
C ASP A 189 8.06 8.98 2.52
N ILE A 190 9.15 9.73 2.46
CA ILE A 190 9.51 10.69 1.40
C ILE A 190 10.97 10.49 0.95
N THR A 191 11.50 9.27 1.05
CA THR A 191 12.88 8.84 0.76
C THR A 191 13.54 9.42 -0.48
N THR A 192 12.79 9.70 -1.56
CA THR A 192 13.35 10.21 -2.82
C THR A 192 13.10 11.68 -3.10
N ILE A 193 12.45 12.39 -2.17
CA ILE A 193 12.18 13.80 -2.30
C ILE A 193 13.44 14.56 -1.88
N LYS A 194 13.87 15.53 -2.71
CA LYS A 194 15.00 16.39 -2.36
C LYS A 194 14.59 17.34 -1.22
N PHE A 195 15.52 17.59 -0.32
CA PHE A 195 15.31 18.47 0.83
C PHE A 195 15.88 19.85 0.51
N ASN A 196 15.07 20.89 0.68
CA ASN A 196 15.48 22.28 0.70
C ASN A 196 15.17 22.94 2.04
N GLN A 197 15.51 24.22 2.15
CA GLN A 197 15.25 25.02 3.35
C GLN A 197 13.77 25.07 3.74
N THR A 198 12.86 25.05 2.77
CA THR A 198 11.41 25.06 3.03
C THR A 198 10.94 23.73 3.63
N MET A 199 11.44 22.60 3.14
CA MET A 199 11.19 21.29 3.71
C MET A 199 11.69 21.21 5.16
N ASP A 200 12.89 21.73 5.44
CA ASP A 200 13.43 21.77 6.81
C ASP A 200 12.54 22.56 7.77
N VAL A 201 11.98 23.69 7.31
CA VAL A 201 11.02 24.47 8.10
C VAL A 201 9.74 23.67 8.35
N ALA A 202 9.16 23.06 7.32
CA ALA A 202 7.95 22.24 7.45
C ALA A 202 8.15 21.05 8.40
N LEU A 203 9.30 20.35 8.30
CA LEU A 203 9.65 19.24 9.18
C LEU A 203 9.87 19.68 10.64
N LYS A 204 10.45 20.86 10.87
CA LYS A 204 10.56 21.42 12.23
C LYS A 204 9.18 21.73 12.80
N GLU A 205 8.25 22.25 12.00
CA GLU A 205 6.92 22.61 12.45
C GLU A 205 6.06 21.38 12.81
N ILE A 206 6.06 20.35 11.96
CA ILE A 206 5.35 19.11 12.30
C ILE A 206 5.97 18.41 13.52
N ARG A 207 7.30 18.43 13.72
CA ARG A 207 7.94 17.87 14.91
C ARG A 207 7.48 18.56 16.20
N LYS A 208 7.27 19.88 16.17
CA LYS A 208 6.73 20.63 17.33
C LYS A 208 5.28 20.23 17.63
N ARG A 209 4.46 20.07 16.59
CA ARG A 209 3.00 19.87 16.72
C ARG A 209 2.60 18.40 16.90
N ARG A 210 3.36 17.50 16.31
CA ARG A 210 3.16 16.05 16.31
C ARG A 210 4.50 15.37 16.65
N PRO A 211 4.98 15.46 17.89
CA PRO A 211 6.33 15.00 18.26
C PRO A 211 6.56 13.49 18.10
N LYS A 212 5.48 12.71 17.99
CA LYS A 212 5.55 11.27 17.72
C LYS A 212 5.52 10.92 16.23
N PHE A 213 5.29 11.90 15.34
CA PHE A 213 5.22 11.68 13.90
C PHE A 213 6.63 11.42 13.35
N LYS A 214 6.78 10.36 12.58
CA LYS A 214 8.05 9.91 12.00
C LYS A 214 8.06 10.12 10.50
N PHE A 215 9.21 10.48 9.99
CA PHE A 215 9.46 10.54 8.55
C PHE A 215 10.49 9.49 8.19
N VAL A 216 10.28 8.81 7.07
CA VAL A 216 11.32 7.99 6.43
C VAL A 216 11.89 8.84 5.30
N TYR A 217 13.19 9.12 5.35
CA TYR A 217 13.89 9.92 4.34
C TYR A 217 15.37 9.49 4.20
N GLY A 218 15.95 9.71 3.02
CA GLY A 218 17.28 9.24 2.66
C GLY A 218 17.27 7.80 2.13
N TYR A 219 18.27 7.40 1.33
CA TYR A 219 18.32 6.08 0.70
C TYR A 219 18.30 4.94 1.75
N PRO A 220 17.23 4.11 1.83
CA PRO A 220 17.34 2.85 2.53
C PRO A 220 18.17 1.91 1.66
N ASP A 221 19.38 1.61 2.11
CA ASP A 221 20.13 0.43 1.67
C ASP A 221 19.32 -0.81 2.04
N LYS A 222 18.45 -1.29 1.14
CA LYS A 222 18.20 -2.70 0.80
C LYS A 222 16.83 -2.88 0.14
N TYR A 223 16.87 -3.22 -1.15
CA TYR A 223 15.81 -3.79 -1.96
C TYR A 223 15.33 -5.18 -1.49
N ARG A 224 15.09 -5.39 -0.18
CA ARG A 224 14.66 -6.69 0.35
C ARG A 224 13.38 -6.53 1.14
N TRP A 225 12.26 -6.87 0.49
CA TRP A 225 11.01 -7.10 1.20
C TRP A 225 11.19 -8.36 2.07
N GLN A 226 11.50 -8.16 3.36
CA GLN A 226 11.57 -9.19 4.41
C GLN A 226 10.53 -8.94 5.52
N GLY A 227 9.57 -8.04 5.26
CA GLY A 227 8.78 -7.32 6.27
C GLY A 227 9.00 -5.81 6.16
N PHE A 228 8.23 -5.01 6.89
CA PHE A 228 8.40 -3.55 6.90
C PHE A 228 9.71 -3.16 7.58
N PRO A 229 10.46 -2.18 7.04
CA PRO A 229 11.69 -1.73 7.64
C PRO A 229 11.40 -1.21 9.05
N GLU A 230 12.27 -1.56 10.01
CA GLU A 230 12.34 -0.76 11.24
C GLU A 230 12.57 0.69 10.81
N VAL A 231 11.70 1.58 11.26
CA VAL A 231 11.82 3.02 10.99
C VAL A 231 13.19 3.45 11.50
N SER A 232 14.16 3.62 10.60
CA SER A 232 15.46 4.15 10.98
C SER A 232 15.22 5.59 11.42
N GLU A 233 15.28 5.84 12.72
CA GLU A 233 15.38 7.18 13.27
C GLU A 233 16.76 7.74 12.89
N THR A 234 16.93 8.11 11.63
CA THR A 234 18.02 8.98 11.21
C THR A 234 17.74 10.37 11.73
N THR A 235 18.10 10.53 13.00
CA THR A 235 18.23 11.82 13.67
C THR A 235 19.18 12.67 12.84
N ILE A 236 18.70 13.80 12.32
CA ILE A 236 19.57 14.93 11.96
C ILE A 236 19.63 15.82 13.19
#